data_AF-A0A914QN21-F1
#
_entry.id   AF-A0A914QN21-F1
#
_cell.length_a   1.000
_cell.length_b   1.000
_cell.length_c   1.000
_cell.angle_alpha   90.00
_cell.angle_beta   90.00
_cell.angle_gamma   90.00
#
_symmetry.space_group_name_H-M   'P 1'
#
loop_
_entity.id
_entity.type
_entity.pdbx_description
1 polymer ?
#
loop_
_entity_poly.entity_id
_entity_poly.type
_entity_poly.pdbx_seq_one_letter_code
_entity_poly.pdbx_strand_id
1 'polypeptide(L)'
;MLIKRKCYRSGTSMISLIIPAKDQISRYSQMLAEEYGIAANIRSRVNRQSVQSAIASVQVRLRLYSKVPSNGLVIYCGTILTDDGKEKKVNIDFEPFKPIHRSIYHCDNKFHTELLQGLFNLFY
;
A
#
# COMPACT_ATOMS: atom_id res chain seq x y z
N MET A 1 -14.32 1.31 -8.16
CA MET A 1 -13.84 2.27 -9.19
C MET A 1 -13.58 3.65 -8.58
N LEU A 2 -12.74 3.76 -7.54
CA LEU A 2 -12.53 5.03 -6.80
C LEU A 2 -11.07 5.45 -6.65
N ILE A 3 -10.13 4.74 -7.28
CA ILE A 3 -8.70 4.98 -7.06
C ILE A 3 -7.93 5.21 -8.37
N LYS A 4 -8.54 5.99 -9.28
CA LYS A 4 -7.90 6.50 -10.50
C LYS A 4 -7.76 8.03 -10.46
N ARG A 5 -7.52 8.65 -9.29
CA ARG A 5 -7.11 10.07 -9.26
C ARG A 5 -5.61 10.13 -9.58
N LYS A 6 -5.28 10.64 -10.77
CA LYS A 6 -3.91 10.95 -11.23
C LYS A 6 -3.27 11.91 -10.21
N CYS A 7 -2.29 11.44 -9.44
CA CYS A 7 -1.43 12.32 -8.65
C CYS A 7 -0.32 12.82 -9.57
N TYR A 8 -0.51 14.02 -10.11
CA TYR A 8 0.39 14.65 -11.06
C TYR A 8 1.65 15.14 -10.32
N ARG A 9 2.78 14.43 -10.45
CA ARG A 9 4.14 14.94 -10.17
C ARG A 9 4.41 15.61 -8.80
N SER A 10 3.62 15.36 -7.74
CA SER A 10 3.63 16.23 -6.54
C SER A 10 4.45 15.74 -5.33
N GLY A 11 5.23 14.67 -5.45
CA GLY A 11 5.96 14.13 -4.29
C GLY A 11 5.08 13.40 -3.28
N THR A 12 3.88 12.97 -3.68
CA THR A 12 2.99 12.08 -2.92
C THR A 12 3.22 10.62 -3.32
N SER A 13 3.42 9.74 -2.34
CA SER A 13 3.70 8.31 -2.56
C SER A 13 2.52 7.46 -2.09
N MET A 14 2.04 6.57 -2.97
CA MET A 14 0.97 5.61 -2.68
C MET A 14 1.56 4.20 -2.63
N ILE A 15 1.37 3.52 -1.51
CA ILE A 15 1.78 2.13 -1.31
C ILE A 15 0.57 1.22 -1.40
N SER A 16 0.68 0.22 -2.25
CA SER A 16 -0.27 -0.87 -2.39
C SER A 16 0.41 -2.16 -1.97
N LEU A 17 -0.01 -2.72 -0.83
CA LEU A 17 0.51 -3.96 -0.28
C LEU A 17 -0.62 -4.99 -0.22
N ILE A 18 -0.41 -6.14 -0.85
CA ILE A 18 -1.32 -7.28 -0.82
C ILE A 18 -0.52 -8.47 -0.31
N ILE A 19 -1.00 -9.05 0.78
CA ILE A 19 -0.43 -10.20 1.45
C ILE A 19 -1.36 -11.39 1.20
N PRO A 20 -0.86 -12.49 0.62
CA PRO A 20 -1.67 -13.65 0.32
C PRO A 20 -2.05 -14.41 1.59
N ALA A 21 -3.14 -15.17 1.51
CA ALA A 21 -3.57 -16.05 2.59
C ALA A 21 -2.46 -17.03 2.97
N LYS A 22 -2.36 -17.36 4.27
CA LYS A 22 -1.38 -18.30 4.85
C LYS A 22 0.08 -17.83 4.83
N ASP A 23 0.37 -16.62 4.40
CA ASP A 23 1.72 -16.05 4.49
C ASP A 23 2.01 -15.49 5.90
N GLN A 24 3.26 -15.11 6.16
CA GLN A 24 3.71 -14.59 7.45
C GLN A 24 3.90 -13.08 7.43
N ILE A 25 3.37 -12.39 8.44
CA ILE A 25 3.50 -10.94 8.61
C ILE A 25 4.96 -10.50 8.81
N SER A 26 5.77 -11.32 9.46
CA SER A 26 7.20 -11.08 9.71
C SER A 26 7.97 -10.83 8.42
N ARG A 27 7.71 -11.61 7.37
CA ARG A 27 8.35 -11.48 6.06
C ARG A 27 8.11 -10.10 5.45
N TYR A 28 6.86 -9.62 5.46
CA TYR A 28 6.52 -8.30 4.93
C TYR A 28 7.02 -7.18 5.82
N SER A 29 7.09 -7.39 7.14
CA SER A 29 7.68 -6.42 8.07
C SER A 29 9.16 -6.21 7.79
N GLN A 30 9.91 -7.28 7.51
CA GLN A 30 11.32 -7.20 7.13
C GLN A 30 11.49 -6.51 5.77
N MET A 31 10.73 -6.92 4.75
CA MET A 31 10.75 -6.29 3.43
C MET A 31 10.49 -4.78 3.51
N LEU A 32 9.50 -4.34 4.30
CA LEU A 32 9.22 -2.91 4.50
C LEU A 32 10.36 -2.17 5.21
N ALA A 33 11.11 -2.83 6.10
CA ALA A 33 12.26 -2.23 6.77
C ALA A 33 13.44 -2.04 5.79
N GLU A 34 13.67 -3.00 4.91
CA GLU A 34 14.67 -2.90 3.83
C GLU A 34 14.31 -1.77 2.85
N GLU A 35 13.06 -1.71 2.43
CA GLU A 35 12.52 -0.65 1.58
C GLU A 35 12.64 0.74 2.21
N TYR A 36 12.41 0.85 3.52
CA TYR A 36 12.61 2.10 4.25
C TYR A 36 14.08 2.57 4.21
N GLY A 37 15.02 1.63 4.32
CA GLY A 37 16.45 1.88 4.19
C GLY A 37 16.84 2.32 2.79
N ILE A 38 16.32 1.66 1.76
CA ILE A 38 16.55 2.03 0.35
C ILE A 38 16.01 3.43 0.07
N ALA A 39 14.82 3.77 0.59
CA ALA A 39 14.21 5.09 0.44
C ALA A 39 15.10 6.23 1.00
N ALA A 40 15.98 5.95 1.97
CA ALA A 40 16.89 6.95 2.52
C ALA A 40 17.87 7.52 1.48
N ASN A 41 18.19 6.73 0.45
CA ASN A 41 19.11 7.08 -0.63
C ASN A 41 18.46 7.95 -1.74
N ILE A 42 17.16 8.25 -1.66
CA ILE A 42 16.47 9.12 -2.62
C ILE A 42 17.04 10.55 -2.54
N ARG A 43 17.49 11.08 -3.68
CA ARG A 43 18.12 12.41 -3.79
C ARG A 43 17.17 13.57 -3.44
N SER A 44 15.91 13.48 -3.88
CA SER A 44 14.90 14.51 -3.59
C SER A 44 14.41 14.38 -2.15
N ARG A 45 14.67 15.41 -1.33
CA ARG A 45 14.25 15.45 0.09
C ARG A 45 12.74 15.27 0.25
N VAL A 46 11.95 15.95 -0.58
CA VAL A 46 10.47 15.89 -0.51
C VAL A 46 9.98 14.49 -0.85
N ASN A 47 10.48 13.90 -1.94
CA ASN A 47 10.09 12.54 -2.35
C ASN A 47 10.52 11.50 -1.31
N ARG A 48 11.75 11.63 -0.77
CA ARG A 48 12.26 10.78 0.30
C ARG A 48 11.33 10.80 1.52
N GLN A 49 10.97 11.99 1.98
CA GLN A 49 10.12 12.16 3.16
C GLN A 49 8.72 11.58 2.95
N SER A 50 8.15 11.74 1.75
CA SER A 50 6.87 11.13 1.41
C SER A 50 6.94 9.61 1.38
N VAL A 51 7.93 9.02 0.69
CA VAL A 51 8.09 7.56 0.61
C VAL A 51 8.29 6.97 2.00
N GLN A 52 9.18 7.53 2.81
CA GLN A 52 9.43 7.06 4.17
C GLN A 52 8.18 7.18 5.06
N SER A 53 7.42 8.27 4.94
CA SER A 53 6.17 8.46 5.69
C SER A 53 5.10 7.44 5.30
N ALA A 54 5.00 7.10 4.00
CA ALA A 54 4.08 6.09 3.51
C ALA A 54 4.47 4.70 4.02
N ILE A 55 5.76 4.31 3.93
CA ILE A 55 6.26 3.01 4.41
C ILE A 55 6.03 2.89 5.93
N ALA A 56 6.35 3.93 6.70
CA ALA A 56 6.11 3.94 8.14
C ALA A 56 4.62 3.77 8.48
N SER A 57 3.73 4.37 7.70
CA SER A 57 2.27 4.21 7.87
C SER A 57 1.83 2.76 7.63
N VAL A 58 2.37 2.09 6.60
CA VAL A 58 2.11 0.66 6.35
C VAL A 58 2.63 -0.20 7.50
N GLN A 59 3.84 0.06 7.99
CA GLN A 59 4.42 -0.70 9.10
C GLN A 59 3.56 -0.59 10.37
N VAL A 60 3.05 0.60 10.68
CA VAL A 60 2.14 0.79 11.83
C VAL A 60 0.85 -0.01 11.64
N ARG A 61 0.25 0.01 10.45
CA ARG A 61 -0.95 -0.80 10.15
C ARG A 61 -0.66 -2.30 10.24
N LEU A 62 0.47 -2.74 9.69
CA LEU A 62 0.85 -4.15 9.66
C LEU A 62 1.05 -4.72 11.07
N ARG A 63 1.55 -3.91 12.02
CA ARG A 63 1.70 -4.30 13.44
C ARG A 63 0.39 -4.56 14.18
N LEU A 64 -0.74 -4.07 13.67
CA LEU A 64 -2.05 -4.33 14.27
C LEU A 64 -2.52 -5.77 14.02
N TYR A 65 -1.90 -6.44 13.05
CA TYR A 65 -2.20 -7.83 12.71
C TYR A 65 -1.13 -8.73 13.30
N SER A 66 -1.54 -9.68 14.15
CA SER A 66 -0.66 -10.71 14.69
C SER A 66 -0.47 -11.89 13.71
N LYS A 67 -1.47 -12.13 12.85
CA LYS A 67 -1.48 -13.14 11.78
C LYS A 67 -2.21 -12.60 10.56
N VAL A 68 -1.86 -13.11 9.38
CA VAL A 68 -2.59 -12.80 8.14
C VAL A 68 -3.99 -13.41 8.22
N PRO A 69 -5.06 -12.68 7.90
CA PRO A 69 -6.42 -13.21 7.84
C PRO A 69 -6.56 -14.37 6.83
N SER A 70 -7.66 -15.12 6.92
CA SER A 70 -7.83 -16.36 6.14
C SER A 70 -7.91 -16.11 4.64
N ASN A 71 -8.40 -14.95 4.21
CA ASN A 71 -8.47 -14.57 2.80
C ASN A 71 -7.26 -13.74 2.33
N GLY A 72 -6.33 -13.41 3.22
CA GLY A 72 -5.22 -12.49 2.96
C GLY A 72 -5.45 -11.10 3.56
N LEU A 73 -4.54 -10.18 3.31
CA LEU A 73 -4.61 -8.81 3.82
C LEU A 73 -4.27 -7.82 2.71
N VAL A 74 -5.10 -6.78 2.59
CA VAL A 74 -4.84 -5.66 1.67
C VAL A 74 -4.59 -4.42 2.49
N ILE A 75 -3.52 -3.69 2.19
CA ILE A 75 -3.17 -2.41 2.82
C ILE A 75 -2.86 -1.39 1.73
N TYR A 76 -3.52 -0.24 1.82
CA TYR A 76 -3.32 0.93 1.00
C TYR A 76 -2.98 2.11 1.90
N CYS A 77 -1.76 2.62 1.78
CA CYS A 77 -1.29 3.79 2.52
C CYS A 77 -0.73 4.84 1.57
N GLY A 78 -1.05 6.10 1.79
CA GLY A 78 -0.46 7.19 1.01
C GLY A 78 -1.06 8.54 1.34
N THR A 79 -0.61 9.58 0.64
CA THR A 79 -1.14 10.93 0.80
C THR A 79 -1.76 11.37 -0.51
N ILE A 80 -3.06 11.68 -0.50
CA ILE A 80 -3.77 12.28 -1.65
C ILE A 80 -3.88 13.79 -1.44
N LEU A 81 -3.83 14.55 -2.53
CA LEU A 81 -4.28 15.94 -2.51
C LEU A 81 -5.80 15.96 -2.72
N THR A 82 -6.51 16.65 -1.84
CA THR A 82 -7.95 16.89 -1.97
C THR A 82 -8.21 18.06 -2.92
N ASP A 83 -9.45 18.17 -3.41
CA ASP A 83 -9.85 19.23 -4.35
C ASP A 83 -9.70 20.64 -3.71
N ASP A 84 -9.71 20.72 -2.38
CA ASP A 84 -9.45 21.94 -1.58
C ASP A 84 -7.95 22.27 -1.43
N GLY A 85 -7.06 21.54 -2.12
CA GLY A 85 -5.60 21.71 -2.04
C GLY A 85 -4.97 21.21 -0.74
N LYS A 86 -5.73 20.55 0.15
CA LYS A 86 -5.22 19.99 1.40
C LYS A 86 -4.69 18.57 1.19
N GLU A 87 -3.56 18.27 1.81
CA GLU A 87 -3.04 16.91 1.90
C GLU A 87 -3.88 16.07 2.86
N LYS A 88 -4.33 14.90 2.40
CA LYS A 88 -5.07 13.93 3.20
C LYS A 88 -4.34 12.59 3.19
N LYS A 89 -4.05 12.08 4.38
CA LYS A 89 -3.52 10.73 4.56
C LYS A 89 -4.64 9.71 4.35
N VAL A 90 -4.38 8.75 3.48
CA VAL A 90 -5.24 7.59 3.21
C VAL A 90 -4.57 6.39 3.82
N ASN A 91 -5.24 5.77 4.79
CA ASN A 91 -4.84 4.51 5.38
C ASN A 91 -6.08 3.61 5.32
N ILE A 92 -6.06 2.64 4.42
CA ILE A 92 -7.16 1.70 4.20
C ILE A 92 -6.56 0.32 4.26
N ASP A 93 -7.20 -0.56 5.00
CA ASP A 93 -6.83 -1.96 5.04
C ASP A 93 -8.05 -2.80 5.41
N PHE A 94 -8.08 -4.00 4.86
CA PHE A 94 -9.22 -4.88 4.96
C PHE A 94 -8.82 -6.29 4.56
N GLU A 95 -9.61 -7.25 5.03
CA GLU A 95 -9.60 -8.62 4.53
C GLU A 95 -10.48 -8.70 3.25
N PRO A 96 -9.96 -9.24 2.14
CA PRO A 96 -10.75 -9.43 0.93
C PRO A 96 -11.81 -10.54 1.11
N PHE A 97 -12.89 -10.49 0.32
CA PHE A 97 -13.99 -11.46 0.39
C PHE A 97 -13.64 -12.86 -0.15
N LYS A 98 -12.53 -12.99 -0.89
CA LYS A 98 -12.02 -14.24 -1.47
C LYS A 98 -10.52 -14.36 -1.19
N PRO A 99 -9.98 -15.58 -0.98
CA PRO A 99 -8.55 -15.79 -0.77
C PRO A 99 -7.68 -15.29 -1.92
N ILE A 100 -6.68 -14.50 -1.57
CA ILE A 100 -5.66 -14.02 -2.50
C ILE A 100 -4.41 -14.90 -2.38
N HIS A 101 -3.87 -15.32 -3.52
CA HIS A 101 -2.67 -16.18 -3.59
C HIS A 101 -1.43 -15.46 -4.12
N ARG A 102 -1.61 -14.25 -4.68
CA ARG A 102 -0.53 -13.43 -5.23
C ARG A 102 -0.21 -12.29 -4.27
N SER A 103 1.07 -12.12 -3.95
CA SER A 103 1.55 -10.94 -3.23
C SER A 103 1.79 -9.80 -4.21
N ILE A 104 1.56 -8.57 -3.76
CA ILE A 104 1.92 -7.35 -4.49
C ILE A 104 2.49 -6.33 -3.52
N TYR A 105 3.56 -5.68 -3.94
CA TYR A 105 4.06 -4.47 -3.33
C TYR A 105 4.37 -3.45 -4.44
N HIS A 106 3.68 -2.32 -4.43
CA HIS A 106 3.94 -1.21 -5.33
C HIS A 106 3.97 0.11 -4.58
N CYS A 107 4.99 0.92 -4.85
CA CYS A 107 5.08 2.32 -4.44
C CYS A 107 5.02 3.18 -5.71
N ASP A 108 3.90 3.87 -5.94
CA ASP A 108 3.64 4.61 -7.17
C ASP A 108 2.81 5.88 -6.88
N ASN A 109 2.43 6.63 -7.91
CA ASN A 109 1.55 7.81 -7.82
C ASN A 109 0.06 7.47 -7.80
N LYS A 110 -0.29 6.18 -7.83
CA LYS A 110 -1.65 5.65 -7.83
C LYS A 110 -1.69 4.36 -7.01
N PHE A 111 -2.85 4.04 -6.45
CA PHE A 111 -3.04 2.73 -5.84
C PHE A 111 -3.34 1.68 -6.91
N HIS A 112 -2.71 0.52 -6.77
CA HIS A 112 -2.86 -0.60 -7.68
C HIS A 112 -3.93 -1.55 -7.13
N THR A 113 -5.06 -1.63 -7.83
CA THR A 113 -6.22 -2.47 -7.47
C THR A 113 -6.44 -3.63 -8.44
N GLU A 114 -5.44 -3.97 -9.25
CA GLU A 114 -5.58 -4.90 -10.38
C GLU A 114 -5.92 -6.32 -9.90
N LEU A 115 -5.32 -6.79 -8.80
CA LEU A 115 -5.68 -8.09 -8.20
C LEU A 115 -7.10 -8.12 -7.68
N LEU A 116 -7.59 -7.02 -7.13
CA LEU A 116 -8.97 -6.93 -6.66
C LEU A 116 -9.95 -6.99 -7.84
N GLN A 117 -9.65 -6.28 -8.93
CA GLN A 117 -10.45 -6.35 -10.15
C GLN A 117 -10.47 -7.76 -10.74
N GLY A 118 -9.32 -8.46 -10.73
CA GLY A 118 -9.25 -9.87 -11.15
C GLY A 118 -10.14 -10.80 -10.32
N LEU A 119 -10.30 -10.55 -9.01
CA LEU A 119 -11.20 -11.32 -8.13
C LEU A 119 -12.68 -11.10 -8.48
N PHE A 120 -13.04 -9.91 -8.94
CA PHE A 120 -14.40 -9.59 -9.40
C PHE A 120 -14.67 -10.08 -10.82
N ASN A 121 -13.66 -10.13 -11.71
CA ASN A 121 -13.84 -10.59 -13.09
C ASN A 121 -13.95 -12.11 -13.25
N LEU A 122 -13.69 -12.91 -12.21
CA LEU A 122 -13.93 -14.37 -12.24
C LEU A 122 -15.43 -14.76 -12.21
N PHE A 123 -16.31 -13.83 -12.58
CA PHE A 123 -17.77 -14.01 -12.67
C PHE A 123 -18.32 -13.77 -14.09
N TYR A 124 -17.45 -13.70 -15.11
CA TYR A 124 -17.84 -13.66 -16.53
C TYR A 124 -16.95 -14.57 -17.37
#